data_AF-W4L2E2-F1
#
_entry.id   AF-W4L2E2-F1
#
_cell.length_a   1.000
_cell.length_b   1.000
_cell.length_c   1.000
_cell.angle_alpha   90.00
_cell.angle_beta   90.00
_cell.angle_gamma   90.00
#
_symmetry.space_group_name_H-M   'P 1'
#
loop_
_entity.id
_entity.type
_entity.pdbx_description
1 polymer ?
#
loop_
_entity_poly.entity_id
_entity_poly.type
_entity_poly.pdbx_seq_one_letter_code
_entity_poly.pdbx_strand_id
1 'polypeptide(L)'
;LAIGHNRYSTTGSSSLRNAQPLAVDYARGSLAIAHNGNLVNAHRLRSELESRGSIFRSTSDTEVVLHLIAQSQSANLVDCVIEALRQVQGAYSLLVMGRAELFAVRDPHGFRPMCIGQFENGGYVVASETCALDLIDATYVRDVLPGELIRFSADGVQSYFPFGPATNRHCVLELIYFARTDSDVFGHNVYLMRKAFGARLAREAPAQADVVIPVPDGGIPAALGYAEAVGIPFDTGLTRNHYVG
;
A
#
# COMPACT_ATOMS: atom_id res chain seq x y z
N LEU A 1 7.15 1.04 19.29
CA LEU A 1 6.49 0.52 18.08
C LEU A 1 5.27 1.38 17.82
N ALA A 2 5.00 1.72 16.56
CA ALA A 2 3.81 2.46 16.17
C ALA A 2 3.44 2.10 14.73
N ILE A 3 2.15 2.25 14.39
CA ILE A 3 1.65 2.15 13.02
C ILE A 3 0.72 3.33 12.75
N GLY A 4 0.66 3.77 11.49
CA GLY A 4 -0.21 4.85 11.04
C GLY A 4 -0.90 4.46 9.73
N HIS A 5 -1.99 5.16 9.42
CA HIS A 5 -2.73 4.92 8.18
C HIS A 5 -3.41 6.20 7.70
N ASN A 6 -3.32 6.47 6.39
CA ASN A 6 -4.10 7.51 5.72
C ASN A 6 -5.15 6.85 4.83
N ARG A 7 -6.43 7.17 5.04
CA ARG A 7 -7.54 6.44 4.39
C ARG A 7 -8.06 7.18 3.17
N TYR A 8 -8.02 6.49 2.03
CA TYR A 8 -8.93 6.75 0.92
C TYR A 8 -10.17 5.84 1.08
N SER A 9 -11.39 6.40 1.04
CA SER A 9 -12.61 5.62 1.24
C SER A 9 -12.96 4.80 0.00
N THR A 10 -12.39 3.60 -0.13
CA THR A 10 -12.66 2.65 -1.22
C THR A 10 -13.82 1.71 -0.91
N THR A 11 -13.77 1.06 0.26
CA THR A 11 -14.75 0.07 0.73
C THR A 11 -15.32 0.51 2.08
N GLY A 12 -16.64 0.33 2.23
CA GLY A 12 -17.40 0.77 3.40
C GLY A 12 -17.74 2.27 3.37
N SER A 13 -18.54 2.71 4.35
CA SER A 13 -18.95 4.11 4.44
C SER A 13 -17.76 5.04 4.75
N SER A 14 -17.86 6.31 4.34
CA SER A 14 -16.93 7.35 4.81
C SER A 14 -17.29 7.74 6.23
N SER A 15 -16.91 6.89 7.20
CA SER A 15 -17.18 7.10 8.63
C SER A 15 -15.91 6.92 9.45
N LEU A 16 -15.84 7.61 10.59
CA LEU A 16 -14.73 7.49 11.54
C LEU A 16 -14.55 6.05 12.05
N ARG A 17 -15.60 5.23 12.05
CA ARG A 17 -15.53 3.82 12.45
C ARG A 17 -14.69 2.97 11.51
N ASN A 18 -14.49 3.43 10.27
CA ASN A 18 -13.66 2.77 9.27
C ASN A 18 -12.25 3.39 9.20
N ALA A 19 -11.94 4.41 10.03
CA ALA A 19 -10.60 4.96 10.11
C ALA A 19 -9.66 3.94 10.78
N GLN A 20 -8.50 3.73 10.17
CA GLN A 20 -7.47 2.82 10.65
C GLN A 20 -6.32 3.65 11.26
N PRO A 21 -5.45 3.06 12.10
CA PRO A 21 -5.41 1.65 12.50
C PRO A 21 -6.64 1.20 13.30
N LEU A 22 -7.17 0.00 13.02
CA LEU A 22 -8.17 -0.61 13.89
C LEU A 22 -7.43 -1.25 15.07
N ALA A 23 -7.79 -0.85 16.29
CA ALA A 23 -7.22 -1.38 17.52
C ALA A 23 -8.29 -2.09 18.36
N VAL A 24 -7.96 -3.28 18.86
CA VAL A 24 -8.84 -4.08 19.72
C VAL A 24 -8.05 -4.74 20.85
N ASP A 25 -8.76 -5.05 21.93
CA ASP A 25 -8.33 -6.03 22.91
C ASP A 25 -9.04 -7.36 22.64
N TYR A 26 -8.29 -8.46 22.75
CA TYR A 26 -8.78 -9.82 22.59
C TYR A 26 -8.07 -10.75 23.60
N ALA A 27 -8.37 -12.05 23.55
CA ALA A 27 -7.90 -13.03 24.53
C ALA A 27 -6.37 -13.05 24.74
N ARG A 28 -5.57 -12.61 23.76
CA ARG A 28 -4.09 -12.61 23.85
C ARG A 28 -3.48 -11.22 24.00
N GLY A 29 -4.27 -10.23 24.39
CA GLY A 29 -3.83 -8.86 24.62
C GLY A 29 -4.36 -7.89 23.58
N SER A 30 -3.54 -6.93 23.17
CA SER A 30 -3.95 -5.81 22.32
C SER A 30 -3.35 -5.97 20.93
N LEU A 31 -4.15 -5.72 19.89
CA LEU A 31 -3.76 -5.83 18.50
C LEU A 31 -4.19 -4.58 17.74
N ALA A 32 -3.32 -4.05 16.89
CA ALA A 32 -3.66 -2.99 15.94
C ALA A 32 -3.34 -3.41 14.50
N ILE A 33 -4.16 -2.99 13.54
CA ILE A 33 -3.99 -3.34 12.12
C ILE A 33 -4.21 -2.13 11.22
N ALA A 34 -3.34 -2.00 10.21
CA ALA A 34 -3.47 -1.04 9.11
C ALA A 34 -3.35 -1.78 7.77
N HIS A 35 -4.18 -1.38 6.80
CA HIS A 35 -4.38 -2.11 5.55
C HIS A 35 -4.52 -1.15 4.36
N ASN A 36 -3.62 -1.29 3.40
CA ASN A 36 -3.78 -0.75 2.06
C ASN A 36 -4.08 -1.89 1.09
N GLY A 37 -5.31 -1.96 0.58
CA GLY A 37 -5.73 -3.05 -0.28
C GLY A 37 -7.24 -3.19 -0.35
N ASN A 38 -7.68 -4.34 -0.87
CA ASN A 38 -9.07 -4.76 -0.86
C ASN A 38 -9.17 -6.28 -0.88
N LEU A 39 -9.90 -6.84 0.08
CA LEU A 39 -10.15 -8.27 0.18
C LEU A 39 -11.43 -8.65 -0.56
N VAL A 40 -11.29 -9.36 -1.68
CA VAL A 40 -12.42 -9.70 -2.57
C VAL A 40 -13.41 -10.68 -1.95
N ASN A 41 -12.97 -11.50 -0.98
CA ASN A 41 -13.81 -12.45 -0.28
C ASN A 41 -14.23 -11.99 1.13
N ALA A 42 -14.00 -10.72 1.50
CA ALA A 42 -14.31 -10.20 2.84
C ALA A 42 -15.77 -10.37 3.24
N HIS A 43 -16.72 -10.17 2.32
CA HIS A 43 -18.15 -10.33 2.62
C HIS A 43 -18.47 -11.78 3.05
N ARG A 44 -17.96 -12.77 2.31
CA ARG A 44 -18.15 -14.19 2.63
C ARG A 44 -17.58 -14.51 4.01
N LEU A 45 -16.33 -14.12 4.25
CA LEU A 45 -15.64 -14.36 5.52
C LEU A 45 -16.34 -13.67 6.68
N ARG A 46 -16.84 -12.45 6.48
CA ARG A 46 -17.63 -11.72 7.48
C ARG A 46 -18.89 -12.50 7.85
N SER A 47 -19.68 -12.95 6.87
CA SER A 47 -20.89 -13.73 7.14
C SER A 47 -20.59 -15.03 7.89
N GLU A 48 -19.49 -15.72 7.54
CA GLU A 48 -19.03 -16.91 8.28
C GLU A 48 -18.67 -16.58 9.73
N LEU A 49 -17.97 -15.48 9.98
CA LEU A 49 -17.62 -15.02 11.32
C LEU A 49 -18.84 -14.60 12.14
N GLU A 50 -19.79 -13.88 11.53
CA GLU A 50 -21.06 -13.45 12.15
C GLU A 50 -21.93 -14.66 12.54
N SER A 51 -22.02 -15.69 11.68
CA SER A 51 -22.74 -16.94 11.99
C SER A 51 -22.14 -17.72 13.17
N ARG A 52 -20.87 -17.48 13.51
CA ARG A 52 -20.19 -18.02 14.69
C ARG A 52 -20.25 -17.08 15.90
N GLY A 53 -21.00 -15.98 15.81
CA GLY A 53 -21.22 -15.03 16.90
C GLY A 53 -20.24 -13.84 16.95
N SER A 54 -19.44 -13.61 15.89
CA SER A 54 -18.60 -12.40 15.81
C SER A 54 -19.45 -11.16 15.59
N ILE A 55 -19.13 -10.07 16.28
CA ILE A 55 -19.79 -8.77 16.12
C ILE A 55 -18.80 -7.79 15.52
N PHE A 56 -19.16 -7.20 14.39
CA PHE A 56 -18.36 -6.21 13.67
C PHE A 56 -18.83 -4.79 13.99
N ARG A 57 -17.89 -3.89 14.24
CA ARG A 57 -18.15 -2.48 14.54
C ARG A 57 -18.02 -1.58 13.32
N SER A 58 -17.24 -2.00 12.33
CA SER A 58 -16.94 -1.31 11.09
C SER A 58 -17.53 -2.07 9.89
N THR A 59 -17.45 -1.45 8.71
CA THR A 59 -17.71 -2.10 7.42
C THR A 59 -16.41 -2.37 6.65
N SER A 60 -15.26 -2.21 7.31
CA SER A 60 -13.93 -2.38 6.71
C SER A 60 -13.62 -3.86 6.56
N ASP A 61 -13.06 -4.24 5.42
CA ASP A 61 -12.49 -5.57 5.20
C ASP A 61 -11.31 -5.86 6.15
N THR A 62 -10.58 -4.83 6.57
CA THR A 62 -9.55 -4.90 7.61
C THR A 62 -10.02 -5.56 8.91
N GLU A 63 -11.26 -5.30 9.35
CA GLU A 63 -11.80 -5.90 10.58
C GLU A 63 -12.00 -7.41 10.44
N VAL A 64 -12.24 -7.91 9.22
CA VAL A 64 -12.32 -9.36 8.94
C VAL A 64 -10.99 -10.04 9.27
N VAL A 65 -9.86 -9.46 8.85
CA VAL A 65 -8.52 -9.99 9.17
C VAL A 65 -8.30 -10.05 10.67
N LEU A 66 -8.70 -9.00 11.38
CA LEU A 66 -8.58 -8.92 12.83
C LEU A 66 -9.38 -10.02 13.54
N HIS A 67 -10.63 -10.27 13.12
CA HIS A 67 -11.43 -11.38 13.65
C HIS A 67 -10.81 -12.75 13.36
N LEU A 68 -10.26 -12.95 12.14
CA LEU A 68 -9.59 -14.20 11.79
C LEU A 68 -8.35 -14.44 12.66
N ILE A 69 -7.54 -13.40 12.92
CA ILE A 69 -6.40 -13.49 13.84
C ILE A 69 -6.88 -13.82 15.25
N ALA A 70 -7.94 -13.15 15.73
CA ALA A 70 -8.46 -13.34 17.08
C ALA A 70 -9.04 -14.75 17.33
N GLN A 71 -9.54 -15.43 16.29
CA GLN A 71 -10.07 -16.80 16.40
C GLN A 71 -9.00 -17.89 16.26
N SER A 72 -7.81 -17.56 15.75
CA SER A 72 -6.74 -18.54 15.55
C SER A 72 -6.32 -19.22 16.86
N GLN A 73 -6.13 -20.53 16.79
CA GLN A 73 -5.67 -21.37 17.90
C GLN A 73 -4.14 -21.61 17.85
N SER A 74 -3.45 -21.08 16.84
CA SER A 74 -1.99 -21.21 16.69
C SER A 74 -1.24 -20.67 17.91
N ALA A 75 -0.05 -21.18 18.24
CA ALA A 75 0.59 -20.89 19.52
C ALA A 75 1.14 -19.45 19.65
N ASN A 76 1.61 -18.86 18.55
CA ASN A 76 2.25 -17.55 18.52
C ASN A 76 1.53 -16.61 17.53
N LEU A 77 1.79 -15.30 17.64
CA LEU A 77 1.08 -14.31 16.84
C LEU A 77 1.44 -14.37 15.35
N VAL A 78 2.68 -14.71 15.00
CA VAL A 78 3.08 -14.86 13.59
C VAL A 78 2.26 -15.94 12.89
N ASP A 79 2.08 -17.10 13.52
CA ASP A 79 1.28 -18.20 12.98
C ASP A 79 -0.21 -17.82 12.93
N CYS A 80 -0.73 -17.07 13.91
CA CYS A 80 -2.10 -16.54 13.86
C CYS A 80 -2.31 -15.59 12.66
N VAL A 81 -1.35 -14.71 12.37
CA VAL A 81 -1.41 -13.82 11.21
C VAL A 81 -1.35 -14.63 9.92
N ILE A 82 -0.46 -15.62 9.83
CA ILE A 82 -0.34 -16.50 8.66
C ILE A 82 -1.65 -17.27 8.41
N GLU A 83 -2.22 -17.87 9.44
CA GLU A 83 -3.47 -18.64 9.37
C GLU A 83 -4.65 -17.75 8.92
N ALA A 84 -4.72 -16.53 9.43
CA ALA A 84 -5.73 -15.56 9.00
C ALA A 84 -5.56 -15.21 7.52
N LEU A 85 -4.33 -14.89 7.09
CA LEU A 85 -4.06 -14.44 5.72
C LEU A 85 -4.15 -15.56 4.68
N ARG A 86 -4.04 -16.83 5.07
CA ARG A 86 -4.35 -17.97 4.17
C ARG A 86 -5.82 -18.05 3.77
N GLN A 87 -6.71 -17.42 4.52
CA GLN A 87 -8.15 -17.46 4.26
C GLN A 87 -8.63 -16.28 3.39
N VAL A 88 -7.83 -15.20 3.30
CA VAL A 88 -8.21 -14.00 2.54
C VAL A 88 -7.77 -14.10 1.09
N GLN A 89 -8.51 -13.42 0.21
CA GLN A 89 -8.21 -13.30 -1.20
C GLN A 89 -8.29 -11.83 -1.58
N GLY A 90 -7.38 -11.38 -2.44
CA GLY A 90 -7.34 -9.99 -2.91
C GLY A 90 -5.94 -9.40 -2.81
N ALA A 91 -5.89 -8.07 -2.81
CA ALA A 91 -4.66 -7.30 -2.72
C ALA A 91 -4.51 -6.73 -1.32
N TYR A 92 -3.31 -6.81 -0.75
CA TYR A 92 -3.06 -6.26 0.58
C TYR A 92 -1.58 -5.95 0.84
N SER A 93 -1.34 -4.77 1.37
CA SER A 93 -0.16 -4.38 2.12
C SER A 93 -0.63 -4.10 3.55
N LEU A 94 -0.22 -4.94 4.50
CA LEU A 94 -0.74 -4.96 5.88
C LEU A 94 0.36 -4.69 6.90
N LEU A 95 0.03 -3.88 7.90
CA LEU A 95 0.77 -3.80 9.14
C LEU A 95 -0.08 -4.36 10.27
N VAL A 96 0.46 -5.29 11.05
CA VAL A 96 -0.18 -5.83 12.27
C VAL A 96 0.76 -5.60 13.44
N MET A 97 0.31 -4.91 14.47
CA MET A 97 1.12 -4.55 15.64
C MET A 97 0.56 -5.22 16.89
N GLY A 98 1.36 -6.09 17.50
CA GLY A 98 1.15 -6.57 18.87
C GLY A 98 1.86 -5.68 19.89
N ARG A 99 1.96 -6.14 21.14
CA ARG A 99 2.62 -5.36 22.21
C ARG A 99 4.13 -5.23 22.05
N ALA A 100 4.78 -6.26 21.52
CA ALA A 100 6.25 -6.35 21.45
C ALA A 100 6.78 -6.59 20.03
N GLU A 101 5.90 -6.76 19.05
CA GLU A 101 6.26 -7.11 17.68
C GLU A 101 5.37 -6.40 16.65
N LEU A 102 5.95 -6.11 15.50
CA LEU A 102 5.30 -5.53 14.33
C LEU A 102 5.46 -6.49 13.16
N PHE A 103 4.39 -6.72 12.42
CA PHE A 103 4.38 -7.50 11.19
C PHE A 103 4.10 -6.60 10.01
N ALA A 104 4.89 -6.75 8.95
CA ALA A 104 4.62 -6.17 7.64
C ALA A 104 4.38 -7.31 6.65
N VAL A 105 3.24 -7.30 5.96
CA VAL A 105 2.84 -8.39 5.07
C VAL A 105 2.38 -7.85 3.73
N ARG A 106 2.87 -8.46 2.65
CA ARG A 106 2.44 -8.15 1.29
C ARG A 106 1.77 -9.37 0.67
N ASP A 107 0.70 -9.15 -0.10
CA ASP A 107 -0.03 -10.23 -0.76
C ASP A 107 0.87 -11.04 -1.71
N PRO A 108 0.54 -12.31 -2.00
CA PRO A 108 1.37 -13.18 -2.84
C PRO A 108 1.68 -12.62 -4.23
N HIS A 109 0.82 -11.76 -4.76
CA HIS A 109 1.00 -11.15 -6.08
C HIS A 109 1.74 -9.81 -6.03
N GLY A 110 2.03 -9.28 -4.83
CA GLY A 110 2.68 -7.99 -4.65
C GLY A 110 1.88 -6.83 -5.23
N PHE A 111 0.54 -6.88 -5.18
CA PHE A 111 -0.30 -5.94 -5.90
C PHE A 111 -0.12 -4.50 -5.41
N ARG A 112 -0.14 -4.29 -4.09
CA ARG A 112 0.10 -2.98 -3.46
C ARG A 112 1.58 -2.79 -3.10
N PRO A 113 2.11 -1.56 -3.14
CA PRO A 113 3.50 -1.30 -2.80
C PRO A 113 3.72 -1.34 -1.27
N MET A 114 4.94 -1.71 -0.89
CA MET A 114 5.43 -1.67 0.48
C MET A 114 6.95 -1.76 0.45
N CYS A 115 7.63 -0.81 1.10
CA CYS A 115 9.08 -0.72 1.20
C CYS A 115 9.54 -0.61 2.65
N ILE A 116 10.81 -0.95 2.87
CA ILE A 116 11.48 -0.93 4.17
C ILE A 116 12.60 0.10 4.12
N GLY A 117 12.65 0.94 5.14
CA GLY A 117 13.78 1.81 5.43
C GLY A 117 14.38 1.51 6.81
N GLN A 118 15.57 2.04 7.05
CA GLN A 118 16.26 1.95 8.33
C GLN A 118 16.88 3.30 8.69
N PHE A 119 16.67 3.72 9.93
CA PHE A 119 17.36 4.88 10.51
C PHE A 119 18.82 4.54 10.82
N GLU A 120 19.67 5.56 10.95
CA GLU A 120 21.07 5.38 11.33
C GLU A 120 21.26 4.68 12.68
N ASN A 121 20.31 4.85 13.61
CA ASN A 121 20.31 4.18 14.91
C ASN A 121 19.87 2.71 14.87
N GLY A 122 19.61 2.16 13.67
CA GLY A 122 19.20 0.77 13.44
C GLY A 122 17.69 0.53 13.50
N GLY A 123 16.87 1.53 13.83
CA GLY A 123 15.41 1.41 13.84
C GLY A 123 14.82 1.22 12.44
N TYR A 124 13.84 0.32 12.31
CA TYR A 124 13.19 0.04 11.02
C TYR A 124 11.91 0.86 10.82
N VAL A 125 11.64 1.21 9.57
CA VAL A 125 10.39 1.83 9.10
C VAL A 125 9.85 1.04 7.92
N VAL A 126 8.54 0.88 7.86
CA VAL A 126 7.85 0.29 6.71
C VAL A 126 6.83 1.30 6.20
N ALA A 127 6.81 1.53 4.89
CA ALA A 127 5.93 2.51 4.26
C ALA A 127 5.37 1.97 2.94
N SER A 128 4.24 2.53 2.48
CA SER A 128 3.71 2.20 1.16
C SER A 128 4.59 2.73 0.02
N GLU A 129 5.29 3.85 0.23
CA GLU A 129 6.11 4.52 -0.78
C GLU A 129 7.43 5.02 -0.18
N THR A 130 8.50 5.03 -0.97
CA THR A 130 9.85 5.43 -0.52
C THR A 130 9.93 6.89 -0.11
N CYS A 131 9.08 7.74 -0.68
CA CYS A 131 9.05 9.16 -0.39
C CYS A 131 8.73 9.49 1.09
N ALA A 132 8.13 8.54 1.82
CA ALA A 132 7.92 8.64 3.26
C ALA A 132 9.20 8.39 4.06
N LEU A 133 10.11 7.56 3.53
CA LEU A 133 11.42 7.29 4.12
C LEU A 133 12.33 8.51 3.96
N ASP A 134 12.34 9.11 2.76
CA ASP A 134 13.12 10.32 2.47
C ASP A 134 12.74 11.49 3.39
N LEU A 135 11.45 11.64 3.68
CA LEU A 135 10.93 12.71 4.55
C LEU A 135 11.44 12.64 6.00
N ILE A 136 11.80 11.45 6.46
CA ILE A 136 12.20 11.18 7.85
C ILE A 136 13.65 10.74 7.98
N ASP A 137 14.45 10.92 6.91
CA ASP A 137 15.86 10.53 6.85
C ASP A 137 16.09 9.03 7.14
N ALA A 138 15.17 8.16 6.72
CA ALA A 138 15.35 6.72 6.76
C ALA A 138 15.98 6.23 5.45
N THR A 139 17.08 5.50 5.53
CA THR A 139 17.74 4.93 4.35
C THR A 139 16.91 3.79 3.79
N TYR A 140 16.54 3.86 2.51
CA TYR A 140 15.87 2.76 1.83
C TYR A 140 16.72 1.48 1.86
N VAL A 141 16.10 0.36 2.23
CA VAL A 141 16.75 -0.95 2.29
C VAL A 141 16.32 -1.81 1.10
N ARG A 142 15.00 -2.05 0.97
CA ARG A 142 14.39 -2.84 -0.11
C ARG A 142 12.86 -2.77 -0.06
N ASP A 143 12.22 -3.22 -1.13
CA ASP A 143 10.80 -3.59 -1.11
C ASP A 143 10.54 -4.83 -0.23
N VAL A 144 9.35 -4.87 0.37
CA VAL A 144 8.79 -6.12 0.91
C VAL A 144 8.38 -6.99 -0.27
N LEU A 145 8.85 -8.24 -0.30
CA LEU A 145 8.66 -9.13 -1.45
C LEU A 145 7.20 -9.62 -1.53
N PRO A 146 6.70 -9.97 -2.73
CA PRO A 146 5.40 -10.62 -2.87
C PRO A 146 5.27 -11.86 -1.99
N GLY A 147 4.22 -11.93 -1.18
CA GLY A 147 3.97 -13.03 -0.24
C GLY A 147 4.91 -13.08 0.97
N GLU A 148 5.73 -12.07 1.18
CA GLU A 148 6.58 -11.97 2.35
C GLU A 148 5.80 -11.46 3.56
N LEU A 149 6.01 -12.12 4.70
CA LEU A 149 5.66 -11.62 6.03
C LEU A 149 6.95 -11.35 6.79
N ILE A 150 7.15 -10.12 7.25
CA ILE A 150 8.32 -9.71 8.03
C ILE A 150 7.89 -9.43 9.46
N ARG A 151 8.55 -10.04 10.42
CA ARG A 151 8.40 -9.79 11.85
C ARG A 151 9.56 -8.93 12.35
N PHE A 152 9.22 -7.80 12.97
CA PHE A 152 10.15 -6.92 13.66
C PHE A 152 9.91 -7.06 15.17
N SER A 153 10.95 -7.40 15.92
CA SER A 153 10.87 -7.59 17.38
C SER A 153 12.21 -7.25 18.06
N ALA A 154 12.26 -7.34 19.38
CA ALA A 154 13.52 -7.19 20.13
C ALA A 154 14.56 -8.27 19.76
N ASP A 155 14.13 -9.43 19.27
CA ASP A 155 15.02 -10.51 18.83
C ASP A 155 15.58 -10.28 17.40
N GLY A 156 15.19 -9.17 16.77
CA GLY A 156 15.60 -8.79 15.41
C GLY A 156 14.47 -8.91 14.38
N VAL A 157 14.90 -8.95 13.11
CA VAL A 157 14.02 -8.98 11.93
C VAL A 157 14.03 -10.37 11.30
N GLN A 158 12.85 -10.93 11.06
CA GLN A 158 12.69 -12.27 10.48
C GLN A 158 11.69 -12.25 9.33
N SER A 159 12.05 -12.84 8.19
CA SER A 159 11.18 -12.98 7.02
C SER A 159 10.62 -14.40 6.91
N TYR A 160 9.34 -14.49 6.56
CA TYR A 160 8.59 -15.72 6.32
C TYR A 160 7.93 -15.67 4.95
N PHE A 161 7.84 -16.81 4.27
CA PHE A 161 7.19 -16.95 2.95
C PHE A 161 6.09 -18.03 2.98
N PRO A 162 4.99 -17.78 3.70
CA PRO A 162 4.04 -18.82 4.09
C PRO A 162 2.98 -19.17 3.02
N PHE A 163 2.93 -18.40 1.92
CA PHE A 163 1.87 -18.47 0.91
C PHE A 163 2.29 -19.19 -0.39
N GLY A 164 3.56 -19.59 -0.49
CA GLY A 164 4.11 -20.18 -1.71
C GLY A 164 4.34 -19.18 -2.84
N PRO A 165 4.95 -19.62 -3.95
CA PRO A 165 5.24 -18.76 -5.09
C PRO A 165 3.96 -18.37 -5.84
N ALA A 166 3.88 -17.11 -6.28
CA ALA A 166 2.82 -16.63 -7.14
C ALA A 166 3.38 -15.66 -8.20
N THR A 167 2.62 -15.46 -9.27
CA THR A 167 3.01 -14.51 -10.32
C THR A 167 2.78 -13.08 -9.84
N ASN A 168 3.76 -12.19 -10.04
CA ASN A 168 3.61 -10.78 -9.70
C ASN A 168 2.50 -10.12 -10.53
N ARG A 169 1.63 -9.35 -9.87
CA ARG A 169 0.53 -8.58 -10.47
C ARG A 169 0.51 -7.16 -9.91
N HIS A 170 1.63 -6.46 -10.02
CA HIS A 170 1.77 -5.10 -9.51
C HIS A 170 0.69 -4.15 -10.08
N CYS A 171 0.15 -3.27 -9.24
CA CYS A 171 -0.87 -2.31 -9.66
C CYS A 171 -0.27 -1.22 -10.56
N VAL A 172 -0.48 -1.31 -11.87
CA VAL A 172 0.04 -0.31 -12.83
C VAL A 172 -0.46 1.11 -12.56
N LEU A 173 -1.62 1.27 -11.92
CA LEU A 173 -2.16 2.59 -11.56
C LEU A 173 -1.29 3.34 -10.55
N GLU A 174 -0.46 2.65 -9.76
CA GLU A 174 0.53 3.33 -8.90
C GLU A 174 1.50 4.15 -9.76
N LEU A 175 2.01 3.55 -10.84
CA LEU A 175 2.92 4.21 -11.78
C LEU A 175 2.21 5.24 -12.67
N ILE A 176 0.94 5.01 -13.04
CA ILE A 176 0.18 5.94 -13.89
C ILE A 176 -0.25 7.20 -13.12
N TYR A 177 -0.72 7.05 -11.87
CA TYR A 177 -1.41 8.15 -11.17
C TYR A 177 -1.22 8.19 -9.65
N PHE A 178 -1.33 7.05 -8.97
CA PHE A 178 -1.60 7.04 -7.53
C PHE A 178 -0.37 7.40 -6.67
N ALA A 179 0.80 6.86 -7.01
CA ALA A 179 2.03 7.12 -6.26
C ALA A 179 2.56 8.55 -6.48
N ARG A 180 3.31 9.07 -5.51
CA ARG A 180 4.00 10.35 -5.62
C ARG A 180 5.13 10.24 -6.65
N THR A 181 5.40 11.32 -7.37
CA THR A 181 6.34 11.30 -8.51
C THR A 181 7.80 11.07 -8.12
N ASP A 182 8.16 11.45 -6.90
CA ASP A 182 9.48 11.25 -6.29
C ASP A 182 9.61 9.89 -5.57
N SER A 183 8.58 9.05 -5.59
CA SER A 183 8.68 7.67 -5.09
C SER A 183 9.32 6.75 -6.12
N ASP A 184 10.04 5.74 -5.61
CA ASP A 184 10.37 4.52 -6.33
C ASP A 184 9.36 3.45 -5.94
N VAL A 185 8.59 2.97 -6.92
CA VAL A 185 7.53 1.97 -6.70
C VAL A 185 7.77 0.80 -7.64
N PHE A 186 7.81 -0.41 -7.07
CA PHE A 186 8.06 -1.64 -7.82
C PHE A 186 9.40 -1.64 -8.58
N GLY A 187 10.42 -0.98 -8.03
CA GLY A 187 11.73 -0.81 -8.67
C GLY A 187 11.77 0.23 -9.79
N HIS A 188 10.74 1.08 -9.91
CA HIS A 188 10.67 2.13 -10.91
C HIS A 188 10.42 3.50 -10.28
N ASN A 189 11.22 4.49 -10.68
CA ASN A 189 10.94 5.88 -10.36
C ASN A 189 9.65 6.34 -11.06
N VAL A 190 8.68 6.82 -10.29
CA VAL A 190 7.35 7.16 -10.78
C VAL A 190 7.39 8.31 -11.79
N TYR A 191 8.18 9.36 -11.53
CA TYR A 191 8.34 10.49 -12.45
C TYR A 191 8.88 10.04 -13.82
N LEU A 192 9.97 9.25 -13.82
CA LEU A 192 10.58 8.76 -15.04
C LEU A 192 9.63 7.86 -15.85
N MET A 193 8.86 7.00 -15.16
CA MET A 193 7.85 6.16 -15.82
C MET A 193 6.76 7.00 -16.50
N ARG A 194 6.20 7.99 -15.80
CA ARG A 194 5.16 8.87 -16.37
C ARG A 194 5.68 9.69 -17.55
N LYS A 195 6.92 10.19 -17.45
CA LYS A 195 7.60 10.85 -18.57
C LYS A 195 7.77 9.91 -19.77
N ALA A 196 8.18 8.67 -19.53
CA ALA A 196 8.30 7.66 -20.58
C ALA A 196 6.95 7.30 -21.23
N PHE A 197 5.85 7.27 -20.46
CA PHE A 197 4.50 7.09 -21.01
C PHE A 197 4.12 8.24 -21.96
N GLY A 198 4.42 9.49 -21.59
CA GLY A 198 4.24 10.64 -22.47
C GLY A 198 5.03 10.52 -23.78
N ALA A 199 6.31 10.17 -23.69
CA ALA A 199 7.15 9.94 -24.87
C ALA A 199 6.68 8.76 -25.72
N ARG A 200 6.06 7.74 -25.11
CA ARG A 200 5.44 6.64 -25.84
C ARG A 200 4.19 7.10 -26.60
N LEU A 201 3.32 7.87 -25.94
CA LEU A 201 2.12 8.43 -26.55
C LEU A 201 2.46 9.31 -27.77
N ALA A 202 3.50 10.14 -27.67
CA ALA A 202 4.00 10.96 -28.77
C ALA A 202 4.38 10.14 -30.02
N ARG A 203 4.89 8.92 -29.84
CA ARG A 203 5.26 8.03 -30.96
C ARG A 203 4.05 7.33 -31.57
N GLU A 204 3.07 6.98 -30.73
CA GLU A 204 1.88 6.25 -31.17
C GLU A 204 0.82 7.16 -31.78
N ALA A 205 0.70 8.39 -31.27
CA ALA A 205 -0.31 9.36 -31.67
C ALA A 205 0.27 10.79 -31.65
N PRO A 206 1.22 11.14 -32.55
CA PRO A 206 1.71 12.51 -32.66
C PRO A 206 0.61 13.45 -33.13
N ALA A 207 0.67 14.70 -32.69
CA ALA A 207 -0.24 15.77 -33.09
C ALA A 207 0.55 16.97 -33.63
N GLN A 208 0.03 17.62 -34.67
CA GLN A 208 0.49 18.94 -35.07
C GLN A 208 -0.17 19.98 -34.16
N ALA A 209 0.61 20.61 -33.29
CA ALA A 209 0.14 21.60 -32.34
C ALA A 209 1.24 22.63 -32.06
N ASP A 210 0.85 23.80 -31.56
CA ASP A 210 1.78 24.88 -31.24
C ASP A 210 2.35 24.76 -29.81
N VAL A 211 1.63 24.09 -28.91
CA VAL A 211 1.99 23.97 -27.50
C VAL A 211 1.44 22.68 -26.89
N VAL A 212 2.16 22.12 -25.93
CA VAL A 212 1.71 21.01 -25.07
C VAL A 212 1.43 21.55 -23.67
N ILE A 213 0.22 21.32 -23.18
CA ILE A 213 -0.26 21.80 -21.88
C ILE A 213 -0.66 20.59 -21.02
N PRO A 214 -0.17 20.46 -19.78
CA PRO A 214 -0.60 19.42 -18.86
C PRO A 214 -1.94 19.76 -18.21
N VAL A 215 -2.68 18.74 -17.79
CA VAL A 215 -3.70 18.90 -16.73
C VAL A 215 -2.99 18.70 -15.37
N PRO A 216 -2.89 19.75 -14.53
CA PRO A 216 -2.18 19.67 -13.27
C PRO A 216 -2.94 18.86 -12.19
N ASP A 217 -2.26 18.21 -11.25
CA ASP A 217 -0.79 18.13 -11.11
C ASP A 217 -0.22 16.83 -11.72
N GLY A 218 -1.02 15.77 -11.78
CA GLY A 218 -0.57 14.44 -12.16
C GLY A 218 -0.11 14.30 -13.62
N GLY A 219 -0.65 15.12 -14.53
CA GLY A 219 -0.34 15.05 -15.96
C GLY A 219 1.00 15.70 -16.36
N ILE A 220 1.65 16.43 -15.45
CA ILE A 220 2.85 17.23 -15.75
C ILE A 220 3.99 16.36 -16.33
N PRO A 221 4.42 15.24 -15.71
CA PRO A 221 5.54 14.47 -16.25
C PRO A 221 5.25 13.87 -17.62
N ALA A 222 4.03 13.39 -17.85
CA ALA A 222 3.62 12.81 -19.12
C ALA A 222 3.56 13.85 -20.24
N ALA A 223 3.00 15.04 -19.97
CA ALA A 223 2.98 16.13 -20.93
C ALA A 223 4.40 16.59 -21.30
N LEU A 224 5.31 16.69 -20.32
CA LEU A 224 6.71 17.00 -20.56
C LEU A 224 7.37 15.95 -21.47
N GLY A 225 7.17 14.67 -21.16
CA GLY A 225 7.72 13.58 -21.98
C GLY A 225 7.15 13.54 -23.41
N TYR A 226 5.87 13.89 -23.57
CA TYR A 226 5.25 14.04 -24.89
C TYR A 226 5.88 15.20 -25.67
N ALA A 227 5.96 16.39 -25.06
CA ALA A 227 6.50 17.61 -25.66
C ALA A 227 7.94 17.42 -26.15
N GLU A 228 8.81 16.86 -25.31
CA GLU A 228 10.20 16.56 -25.68
C GLU A 228 10.30 15.58 -26.86
N ALA A 229 9.41 14.58 -26.92
CA ALA A 229 9.45 13.56 -27.95
C ALA A 229 8.99 14.06 -29.34
N VAL A 230 8.07 15.04 -29.40
CA VAL A 230 7.60 15.65 -30.65
C VAL A 230 8.28 16.99 -30.99
N GLY A 231 9.07 17.56 -30.07
CA GLY A 231 9.75 18.84 -30.27
C GLY A 231 8.82 20.06 -30.23
N ILE A 232 7.66 19.95 -29.57
CA ILE A 232 6.69 21.05 -29.40
C ILE A 232 6.94 21.71 -28.04
N PRO A 233 6.89 23.06 -27.91
CA PRO A 233 7.04 23.74 -26.63
C PRO A 233 6.05 23.25 -25.57
N PHE A 234 6.55 23.08 -24.34
CA PHE A 234 5.72 22.84 -23.16
C PHE A 234 5.35 24.18 -22.50
N ASP A 235 4.09 24.34 -22.11
CA ASP A 235 3.63 25.44 -21.27
C ASP A 235 2.72 24.88 -20.17
N THR A 236 2.63 25.58 -19.04
CA THR A 236 1.75 25.21 -17.94
C THR A 236 0.29 25.36 -18.31
N GLY A 237 -0.12 26.44 -19.02
CA GLY A 237 -1.45 26.72 -19.59
C GLY A 237 -2.68 26.70 -18.65
N LEU A 238 -2.64 25.89 -17.60
CA LEU A 238 -3.63 25.61 -16.59
C LEU A 238 -2.94 25.67 -15.23
N THR A 239 -3.58 26.30 -14.26
CA THR A 239 -3.10 26.34 -12.87
C THR A 239 -4.18 25.76 -11.97
N ARG A 240 -3.80 24.76 -11.17
CA ARG A 240 -4.69 24.20 -10.14
C ARG A 240 -4.80 25.21 -8.99
N ASN A 241 -6.01 25.46 -8.51
CA ASN A 241 -6.18 26.18 -7.26
C ASN A 241 -5.67 25.32 -6.09
N HIS A 242 -4.69 25.84 -5.33
CA HIS A 242 -4.10 25.13 -4.18
C HIS A 242 -5.00 25.16 -2.93
N TYR A 243 -6.04 25.99 -2.92
CA TYR A 243 -6.91 26.25 -1.77
C TYR A 243 -8.36 25.84 -2.03
N VAL A 244 -8.57 24.75 -2.78
CA VAL A 244 -9.91 24.18 -2.94
C VAL A 244 -10.43 23.75 -1.56
N GLY A 245 -11.54 24.35 -1.15
CA GLY A 245 -12.26 24.07 0.10
C GLY A 245 -13.52 23.26 -0.11
#